data_AF-A0A940JK65-F1
#
_entry.id   AF-A0A940JK65-F1
#
_cell.length_a   1.000
_cell.length_b   1.000
_cell.length_c   1.000
_cell.angle_alpha   90.00
_cell.angle_beta   90.00
_cell.angle_gamma   90.00
#
_symmetry.space_group_name_H-M   'P 1'
#
loop_
_entity.id
_entity.type
_entity.pdbx_description
1 polymer ?
#
loop_
_entity_poly.entity_id
_entity_poly.type
_entity_poly.pdbx_seq_one_letter_code
_entity_poly.pdbx_strand_id
1 'polypeptide(L)'
;MSSTVDFYLSRAAESAQAARDTGLENVRERCLRSEAAWLAMANRLIHVEAKKKQGALDKAAQMSDEVAWPIPPIKPPKQRSDG
;
A
#
# COMPACT_ATOMS: atom_id res chain seq x y z
N MET A 1 -5.39 -6.89 8.60
CA MET A 1 -4.17 -6.09 8.74
C MET A 1 -2.96 -7.01 8.65
N SER A 2 -1.77 -6.50 8.37
CA SER A 2 -0.51 -7.26 8.48
C SER A 2 -0.11 -7.45 9.95
N SER A 3 0.46 -8.61 10.27
CA SER A 3 0.98 -8.95 11.62
C SER A 3 1.90 -7.88 12.21
N THR A 4 2.69 -7.19 11.36
CA THR A 4 3.57 -6.10 11.80
C THR A 4 2.81 -4.85 12.23
N VAL A 5 1.70 -4.51 11.55
CA VAL A 5 0.85 -3.38 11.93
C VAL A 5 0.20 -3.66 13.28
N ASP A 6 -0.33 -4.87 13.47
CA ASP A 6 -0.97 -5.27 14.72
C ASP A 6 0.02 -5.24 15.89
N PHE A 7 1.27 -5.66 15.67
CA PHE A 7 2.33 -5.52 16.65
C PHE A 7 2.59 -4.06 17.05
N TYR A 8 2.73 -3.15 16.07
CA TYR A 8 2.94 -1.73 16.38
C TYR A 8 1.75 -1.10 17.11
N LEU A 9 0.52 -1.48 16.76
CA LEU A 9 -0.68 -1.02 17.47
C LEU A 9 -0.72 -1.53 18.91
N SER A 10 -0.32 -2.78 19.18
CA SER A 10 -0.19 -3.30 20.54
C SER A 10 0.79 -2.48 21.37
N ARG A 11 1.98 -2.20 20.81
CA ARG A 11 3.02 -1.42 21.49
C ARG A 11 2.61 0.03 21.75
N ALA A 12 1.84 0.61 20.84
CA ALA A 12 1.22 1.92 21.04
C ALA A 12 0.23 1.89 22.21
N ALA A 13 -0.68 0.91 22.23
CA ALA A 13 -1.68 0.75 23.29
C ALA A 13 -1.05 0.51 24.68
N GLU A 14 -0.01 -0.32 24.75
CA GLU A 14 0.77 -0.55 25.99
C GLU A 14 1.42 0.75 26.48
N SER A 15 1.99 1.54 25.57
CA SER A 15 2.63 2.82 25.92
C SER A 15 1.59 3.84 26.39
N ALA A 16 0.43 3.90 25.73
CA ALA A 16 -0.69 4.74 26.13
C ALA A 16 -1.22 4.37 27.52
N GLN A 17 -1.29 3.06 27.82
CA GLN A 17 -1.71 2.58 29.13
C GLN A 17 -0.71 2.96 30.22
N ALA A 18 0.58 2.78 29.97
CA ALA A 18 1.63 3.20 30.90
C ALA A 18 1.61 4.71 31.17
N ALA A 19 1.26 5.54 30.17
CA ALA A 19 1.09 6.99 30.33
C ALA A 19 -0.10 7.36 31.22
N ARG A 20 -1.18 6.56 31.18
CA ARG A 20 -2.36 6.73 32.03
C ARG A 20 -2.11 6.28 33.47
N ASP A 21 -1.39 5.17 33.64
CA ASP A 21 -1.16 4.55 34.94
C ASP A 21 -0.08 5.27 35.76
N THR A 22 0.83 5.99 35.11
CA THR A 22 1.87 6.74 35.80
C THR A 22 1.34 8.07 36.36
N GLY A 23 1.73 8.38 37.61
CA GLY A 23 1.51 9.69 38.22
C GLY A 23 2.60 10.72 37.91
N LEU A 24 3.71 10.30 37.28
CA LEU A 24 4.86 11.16 37.02
C LEU A 24 4.79 11.74 35.60
N GLU A 25 4.82 13.06 35.48
CA GLU A 25 4.70 13.76 34.20
C GLU A 25 5.83 13.39 33.23
N ASN A 26 7.07 13.32 33.71
CA ASN A 26 8.22 12.96 32.88
C ASN A 26 8.12 11.56 32.27
N VAL A 27 7.52 10.61 33.01
CA VAL A 27 7.27 9.25 32.53
C VAL A 27 6.11 9.26 31.55
N ARG A 28 5.03 9.98 31.86
CA ARG A 28 3.87 10.14 30.98
C ARG A 28 4.27 10.67 29.61
N GLU A 29 5.00 11.78 29.56
CA GLU A 29 5.46 12.36 28.30
C GLU A 29 6.33 11.39 27.49
N ARG A 30 7.21 10.65 28.16
CA ARG A 30 8.05 9.65 27.47
C ARG A 30 7.20 8.54 26.87
N CYS A 31 6.21 8.05 27.63
CA CYS A 31 5.28 7.03 27.17
C CYS A 31 4.43 7.53 25.98
N LEU A 32 3.94 8.77 26.02
CA LEU A 32 3.21 9.38 24.90
C LEU A 32 4.09 9.56 23.65
N ARG A 33 5.37 9.92 23.81
CA ARG A 33 6.32 9.95 22.68
C ARG A 33 6.55 8.56 22.09
N SER A 34 6.65 7.54 22.92
CA SER A 34 6.75 6.15 22.46
C SER A 34 5.48 5.71 21.71
N GLU A 35 4.31 6.00 22.25
CA GLU A 35 3.01 5.75 21.57
C GLU A 35 2.98 6.40 20.18
N ALA A 36 3.31 7.69 20.10
CA ALA A 36 3.32 8.42 18.83
C ALA A 36 4.29 7.80 17.81
N ALA A 37 5.47 7.35 18.23
CA ALA A 37 6.43 6.68 17.37
C ALA A 37 5.90 5.34 16.82
N TRP A 38 5.26 4.53 17.68
CA TRP A 38 4.63 3.27 17.26
C TRP A 38 3.48 3.51 16.29
N LEU A 39 2.61 4.48 16.55
CA LEU A 39 1.51 4.84 15.66
C LEU A 39 2.02 5.35 14.31
N ALA A 40 3.08 6.16 14.28
CA ALA A 40 3.68 6.63 13.03
C ALA A 40 4.19 5.47 12.16
N MET A 41 4.81 4.46 12.76
CA MET A 41 5.26 3.26 12.04
C MET A 41 4.09 2.41 11.52
N ALA A 42 3.05 2.22 12.34
CA ALA A 42 1.83 1.52 11.91
C ALA A 42 1.17 2.23 10.72
N ASN A 43 0.97 3.55 10.82
CA ASN A 43 0.36 4.35 9.77
C ASN A 43 1.16 4.29 8.46
N ARG A 44 2.49 4.37 8.54
CA ARG A 44 3.35 4.25 7.35
C ARG A 44 3.12 2.92 6.62
N LEU A 45 3.04 1.81 7.35
CA LEU A 45 2.78 0.50 6.74
C LEU A 45 1.38 0.41 6.14
N ILE A 46 0.36 0.87 6.86
CA ILE A 46 -1.02 0.93 6.36
C ILE A 46 -1.09 1.73 5.05
N HIS A 47 -0.44 2.89 5.00
CA HIS A 47 -0.40 3.71 3.78
C HIS A 47 0.31 3.01 2.62
N VAL A 48 1.41 2.31 2.88
CA VAL A 48 2.12 1.54 1.84
C VAL A 48 1.25 0.40 1.32
N GLU A 49 0.56 -0.33 2.21
CA GLU A 49 -0.35 -1.41 1.83
C GLU A 49 -1.53 -0.89 1.01
N ALA A 50 -2.12 0.24 1.41
CA ALA A 50 -3.19 0.89 0.67
C ALA A 50 -2.73 1.33 -0.74
N LYS A 51 -1.54 1.94 -0.85
CA LYS A 51 -0.96 2.33 -2.14
C LYS A 51 -0.65 1.12 -3.03
N LYS A 52 -0.16 0.02 -2.46
CA LYS A 52 0.06 -1.23 -3.23
C LYS A 52 -1.24 -1.79 -3.79
N LYS A 53 -2.32 -1.79 -2.99
CA LYS A 53 -3.64 -2.21 -3.47
C LYS A 53 -4.13 -1.33 -4.62
N GLN A 54 -3.97 -0.01 -4.49
CA GLN A 54 -4.36 0.92 -5.57
C GLN A 54 -3.54 0.69 -6.84
N GLY A 55 -2.21 0.60 -6.73
CA GLY A 55 -1.35 0.36 -7.88
C GLY A 55 -1.59 -0.99 -8.57
N ALA A 56 -2.02 -2.02 -7.84
CA ALA A 56 -2.41 -3.30 -8.44
C ALA A 56 -3.69 -3.18 -9.29
N LEU A 57 -4.66 -2.37 -8.86
CA LEU A 57 -5.87 -2.07 -9.62
C LEU A 57 -5.54 -1.26 -10.88
N ASP A 58 -4.71 -0.24 -10.75
CA ASP A 58 -4.31 0.62 -11.85
C ASP A 58 -3.51 -0.16 -12.91
N LYS A 59 -2.62 -1.07 -12.47
CA LYS A 59 -1.81 -1.91 -13.36
C LYS A 59 -2.65 -3.00 -14.06
N ALA A 60 -3.67 -3.53 -13.39
CA ALA A 60 -4.62 -4.45 -14.01
C ALA A 60 -5.45 -3.75 -15.11
N ALA A 61 -5.80 -2.48 -14.93
CA ALA A 61 -6.45 -1.67 -15.95
C ALA A 61 -5.52 -1.33 -17.12
N GLN A 62 -4.23 -1.06 -16.86
CA GLN A 62 -3.25 -0.82 -17.93
C GLN A 62 -2.93 -2.09 -18.75
N MET A 63 -2.89 -3.26 -18.11
CA MET A 63 -2.69 -4.54 -18.82
C MET A 63 -3.86 -4.91 -19.74
N SER A 64 -5.09 -4.44 -19.49
CA SER A 64 -6.19 -4.61 -20.45
C SER A 64 -6.07 -3.71 -21.68
N ASP A 65 -5.46 -2.53 -21.55
CA ASP A 65 -5.26 -1.61 -22.66
C ASP A 65 -4.04 -1.98 -23.53
N GLU A 66 -2.96 -2.52 -22.92
CA GLU A 66 -1.73 -2.87 -23.65
C GLU A 66 -1.86 -4.10 -24.56
N VAL A 67 -2.86 -4.96 -24.33
CA VAL A 67 -3.17 -6.13 -25.20
C VAL A 67 -3.96 -5.72 -26.45
N ALA A 68 -4.43 -4.48 -26.54
CA ALA A 68 -5.08 -3.92 -27.73
C ALA A 68 -4.07 -3.36 -28.75
N TRP A 69 -3.09 -4.16 -29.18
CA TRP A 69 -2.29 -3.81 -30.35
C TRP A 69 -3.18 -3.87 -31.61
N PRO A 70 -3.14 -2.87 -32.52
CA PRO A 70 -3.95 -2.90 -33.72
C PRO A 70 -3.50 -4.06 -34.60
N ILE A 71 -4.41 -4.99 -34.90
CA ILE A 71 -4.20 -6.02 -35.92
C ILE A 71 -3.83 -5.26 -37.22
N PRO A 72 -2.60 -5.40 -37.76
CA PRO A 72 -2.25 -4.72 -38.99
C PRO A 72 -3.14 -5.26 -40.11
N PRO A 73 -3.63 -4.41 -41.03
CA PRO A 73 -4.50 -4.87 -42.10
C PRO A 73 -3.76 -5.91 -42.95
N ILE A 74 -4.29 -7.12 -42.99
CA ILE A 74 -3.83 -8.18 -43.88
C ILE A 74 -4.03 -7.67 -45.31
N LYS A 75 -2.93 -7.34 -46.01
CA LYS A 75 -3.02 -6.98 -47.42
C LYS A 75 -3.54 -8.19 -48.19
N PRO A 76 -4.60 -8.04 -49.00
CA PRO A 76 -5.09 -9.14 -49.83
C PRO A 76 -3.98 -9.56 -50.82
N PRO A 77 -3.87 -10.85 -51.15
CA PRO A 77 -2.85 -11.33 -52.08
C PRO A 77 -3.03 -10.66 -53.45
N LYS A 78 -1.94 -10.12 -54.00
CA LYS A 78 -1.89 -9.60 -55.37
C LYS A 78 -2.33 -10.70 -56.32
N GLN A 79 -3.45 -10.51 -57.01
CA GLN A 79 -3.84 -11.39 -58.10
C GLN A 79 -2.80 -11.27 -59.21
N ARG A 80 -2.10 -12.38 -59.47
CA ARG A 80 -1.22 -12.52 -60.62
C ARG A 80 -2.14 -12.59 -61.84
N SER A 81 -2.23 -11.52 -62.62
CA SER A 81 -2.86 -11.59 -63.93
C SER A 81 -1.90 -12.36 -64.84
N ASP A 82 -2.26 -13.60 -65.16
CA ASP A 82 -1.62 -14.33 -66.24
C ASP A 82 -2.02 -13.66 -67.55
N GLY A 83 -1.01 -13.17 -68.28
CA GLY A 83 -1.10 -12.59 -69.62
C GLY A 83 0.22 -12.84 -70.33
#